data_AF-A0A9R1C7Z3-F1
#
_entry.id   AF-A0A9R1C7Z3-F1
#
_cell.length_a   1.000
_cell.length_b   1.000
_cell.length_c   1.000
_cell.angle_alpha   90.00
_cell.angle_beta   90.00
_cell.angle_gamma   90.00
#
_symmetry.space_group_name_H-M   'P 1'
#
loop_
_entity.id
_entity.type
_entity.pdbx_description
1 polymer ?
#
loop_
_entity_poly.entity_id
_entity_poly.type
_entity_poly.pdbx_seq_one_letter_code
_entity_poly.pdbx_strand_id
1 'polypeptide(L)'
;MKTTKVEQNFKEYLESIKVYGKPILSPMEIDYLAGGTDTAAYEFKQEKGESDEEFFKNFEAWLHEDEVTTGYADYFLFLGLRRHEKLTPWAFKSLEKAVTECFEKGQGWLYEVNHRYCFRLTIRLVISKQEALQRLVRRSTSEEEAHYRRQEREISHFVSQDKVCYNTIDLYA
;
A
#
# COMPACT_ATOMS: atom_id res chain seq x y z
N MET A 1 11.71 -16.61 -4.66
CA MET A 1 11.21 -15.22 -4.74
C MET A 1 12.37 -14.25 -4.72
N LYS A 2 12.38 -13.23 -5.59
CA LYS A 2 13.37 -12.15 -5.55
C LYS A 2 12.77 -10.88 -4.93
N THR A 3 13.39 -10.38 -3.87
CA THR A 3 13.05 -9.09 -3.23
C THR A 3 14.01 -8.00 -3.70
N THR A 4 13.50 -6.78 -3.90
CA THR A 4 14.32 -5.61 -4.26
C THR A 4 13.77 -4.40 -3.53
N LYS A 5 14.60 -3.74 -2.72
CA LYS A 5 14.28 -2.47 -2.08
C LYS A 5 14.49 -1.31 -3.07
N VAL A 6 13.58 -0.36 -3.09
CA VAL A 6 13.69 0.86 -3.89
C VAL A 6 14.35 1.94 -3.05
N GLU A 7 15.61 2.26 -3.35
CA GLU A 7 16.44 3.16 -2.53
C GLU A 7 16.53 4.61 -3.08
N GLN A 8 16.17 4.85 -4.34
CA GLN A 8 16.32 6.16 -4.99
C GLN A 8 15.01 6.60 -5.66
N ASN A 9 14.77 7.92 -5.64
CA ASN A 9 13.64 8.60 -6.28
C ASN A 9 12.26 7.98 -6.00
N PHE A 10 11.92 7.83 -4.72
CA PHE A 10 10.67 7.23 -4.26
C PHE A 10 9.42 7.83 -4.92
N LYS A 11 9.37 9.16 -5.07
CA LYS A 11 8.26 9.84 -5.76
C LYS A 11 8.16 9.43 -7.24
N GLU A 12 9.26 9.42 -7.98
CA GLU A 12 9.27 8.98 -9.39
C GLU A 12 8.89 7.50 -9.51
N TYR A 13 9.31 6.67 -8.55
CA TYR A 13 8.89 5.27 -8.48
C TYR A 13 7.37 5.16 -8.31
N LEU A 14 6.75 5.89 -7.38
CA LEU A 14 5.29 5.89 -7.21
C LEU A 14 4.56 6.37 -8.47
N GLU A 15 5.06 7.42 -9.12
CA GLU A 15 4.53 7.93 -10.39
C GLU A 15 4.66 6.92 -11.54
N SER A 16 5.64 6.02 -11.48
CA SER A 16 5.85 4.95 -12.46
C SER A 16 4.82 3.81 -12.35
N ILE A 17 4.14 3.68 -11.21
CA ILE A 17 3.13 2.65 -10.98
C ILE A 17 1.86 2.98 -11.79
N LYS A 18 1.74 2.33 -12.95
CA LYS A 18 0.66 2.58 -13.92
C LYS A 18 -0.01 1.30 -14.38
N VAL A 19 -1.32 1.35 -14.58
CA VAL A 19 -2.13 0.29 -15.21
C VAL A 19 -2.60 0.80 -16.56
N TYR A 20 -2.25 0.10 -17.63
CA TYR A 20 -2.55 0.53 -19.02
C TYR A 20 -2.12 1.97 -19.33
N GLY A 21 -0.98 2.40 -18.79
CA GLY A 21 -0.45 3.75 -18.97
C GLY A 21 -1.14 4.84 -18.11
N LYS A 22 -2.16 4.48 -17.33
CA LYS A 22 -2.82 5.38 -16.38
C LYS A 22 -2.23 5.23 -14.97
N PRO A 23 -1.94 6.33 -14.25
CA PRO A 23 -1.48 6.27 -12.87
C PRO A 23 -2.54 5.62 -11.97
N ILE A 24 -2.10 4.74 -11.07
CA ILE A 24 -2.99 4.15 -10.05
C ILE A 24 -3.17 5.12 -8.90
N LEU A 25 -2.07 5.72 -8.47
CA LEU A 25 -2.03 6.69 -7.39
C LEU A 25 -2.33 8.09 -7.93
N SER A 26 -3.18 8.81 -7.21
CA SER A 26 -3.40 10.23 -7.41
C SER A 26 -2.15 11.03 -6.98
N PRO A 27 -1.96 12.25 -7.51
CA PRO A 27 -0.85 13.12 -7.08
C PRO A 27 -0.80 13.31 -5.56
N MET A 28 -1.96 13.38 -4.91
CA MET A 28 -2.06 13.56 -3.46
C MET A 28 -1.66 12.31 -2.68
N GLU A 29 -2.02 11.11 -3.15
CA GLU A 29 -1.53 9.86 -2.55
C GLU A 29 -0.01 9.73 -2.72
N ILE A 30 0.53 10.16 -3.86
CA ILE A 30 1.97 10.17 -4.11
C ILE A 30 2.68 11.13 -3.16
N ASP A 31 2.16 12.36 -3.00
CA ASP A 31 2.73 13.35 -2.08
C ASP A 31 2.60 12.88 -0.61
N TYR A 32 1.49 12.24 -0.24
CA TYR A 32 1.31 11.65 1.09
C TYR A 32 2.36 10.56 1.36
N LEU A 33 2.49 9.62 0.43
CA LEU A 33 3.44 8.51 0.55
C LEU A 33 4.88 9.01 0.56
N ALA A 34 5.25 9.94 -0.31
CA ALA A 34 6.60 10.48 -0.40
C ALA A 34 6.95 11.46 0.74
N GLY A 35 5.94 12.05 1.40
CA GLY A 35 6.10 12.98 2.51
C GLY A 35 6.22 12.31 3.89
N GLY A 36 6.09 10.99 3.97
CA GLY A 36 6.28 10.24 5.23
C GLY A 36 7.71 10.33 5.76
N THR A 37 7.86 10.16 7.07
CA THR A 37 9.14 10.36 7.76
C THR A 37 10.10 9.19 7.58
N ASP A 38 9.56 7.99 7.41
CA ASP A 38 10.28 6.80 7.02
C ASP A 38 9.43 6.01 6.02
N THR A 39 9.83 6.09 4.75
CA THR A 39 9.08 5.52 3.63
C THR A 39 9.95 4.52 2.89
N ALA A 40 9.37 3.39 2.54
CA ALA A 40 10.09 2.31 1.89
C ALA A 40 9.20 1.63 0.86
N ALA A 41 9.79 1.23 -0.26
CA ALA A 41 9.12 0.42 -1.26
C ALA A 41 9.93 -0.84 -1.53
N TYR A 42 9.23 -1.96 -1.60
CA TYR A 42 9.78 -3.28 -1.85
C TYR A 42 9.06 -3.90 -3.03
N GLU A 43 9.82 -4.40 -4.00
CA GLU A 43 9.31 -5.22 -5.09
C GLU A 43 9.66 -6.68 -4.86
N PHE A 44 8.64 -7.54 -4.88
CA PHE A 44 8.74 -8.99 -4.84
C PHE A 44 8.37 -9.54 -6.21
N LYS A 45 9.25 -10.33 -6.81
CA LYS A 45 9.04 -10.93 -8.13
C LYS A 45 9.15 -12.45 -8.02
N GLN A 46 8.12 -13.14 -8.51
CA GLN A 46 8.12 -14.59 -8.59
C GLN A 46 9.25 -15.08 -9.52
N GLU A 47 9.99 -16.07 -9.06
CA GLU A 47 11.12 -16.64 -9.80
C GLU A 47 10.69 -17.70 -10.80
N LYS A 48 11.58 -18.07 -11.71
CA LYS A 48 11.27 -19.09 -12.72
C LYS A 48 11.20 -20.45 -12.03
N GLY A 49 10.04 -21.09 -12.09
CA GLY A 49 9.82 -22.42 -11.48
C GLY A 49 9.30 -22.37 -10.05
N GLU A 50 9.17 -21.18 -9.46
CA GLU A 50 8.49 -20.98 -8.17
C GLU A 50 6.97 -21.06 -8.37
N SER A 51 6.30 -21.89 -7.58
CA SER A 51 4.83 -21.95 -7.58
C SER A 51 4.22 -20.70 -6.93
N ASP A 52 2.93 -20.45 -7.17
CA ASP A 52 2.26 -19.30 -6.56
C ASP A 52 2.18 -19.44 -5.03
N GLU A 53 1.95 -20.66 -4.54
CA GLU A 53 1.91 -20.96 -3.11
C GLU A 53 3.26 -20.72 -2.44
N GLU A 54 4.37 -21.17 -3.06
CA GLU A 54 5.72 -20.88 -2.58
C GLU A 54 6.01 -19.38 -2.58
N PHE A 55 5.60 -18.66 -3.64
CA PHE A 55 5.78 -17.22 -3.73
C PHE A 55 5.07 -16.48 -2.59
N PHE A 56 3.79 -16.79 -2.32
CA PHE A 56 3.05 -16.15 -1.23
C PHE A 56 3.62 -16.54 0.14
N LYS A 57 4.01 -17.79 0.34
CA LYS A 57 4.63 -18.24 1.60
C LYS A 57 5.96 -17.54 1.86
N ASN A 58 6.78 -17.35 0.82
CA ASN A 58 8.05 -16.63 0.92
C ASN A 58 7.83 -15.14 1.22
N PHE A 59 6.77 -14.53 0.64
CA PHE A 59 6.38 -13.16 0.93
C PHE A 59 5.90 -13.00 2.39
N GLU A 60 5.05 -13.90 2.88
CA GLU A 60 4.59 -13.92 4.28
C GLU A 60 5.76 -14.11 5.26
N ALA A 61 6.66 -15.05 4.98
CA ALA A 61 7.85 -15.25 5.80
C ALA A 61 8.71 -13.97 5.87
N TRP A 62 8.88 -13.27 4.75
CA TRP A 62 9.63 -12.01 4.72
C TRP A 62 8.97 -10.92 5.58
N LEU A 63 7.64 -10.81 5.58
CA LEU A 63 6.91 -9.85 6.41
C LEU A 63 7.11 -10.08 7.91
N HIS A 64 7.29 -11.34 8.33
CA HIS A 64 7.53 -11.69 9.73
C HIS A 64 8.98 -11.54 10.18
N GLU A 65 9.94 -11.62 9.26
CA GLU A 65 11.37 -11.53 9.55
C GLU A 65 11.90 -10.09 9.51
N ASP A 66 11.29 -9.20 8.72
CA ASP A 66 11.78 -7.83 8.52
C ASP A 66 11.13 -6.84 9.50
N GLU A 67 11.94 -6.04 10.20
CA GLU A 67 11.48 -5.08 11.23
C GLU A 67 10.72 -3.86 10.67
N VAL A 68 10.35 -3.88 9.38
CA VAL A 68 9.64 -2.78 8.70
C VAL A 68 8.24 -2.54 9.27
N THR A 69 7.66 -3.52 9.95
CA THR A 69 6.26 -3.51 10.40
C THR A 69 6.03 -2.91 11.79
N THR A 70 7.10 -2.42 12.43
CA THR A 70 7.08 -1.76 13.74
C THR A 70 6.51 -0.34 13.69
N GLY A 71 5.68 0.01 14.68
CA GLY A 71 5.08 1.35 14.81
C GLY A 71 3.77 1.55 14.04
N TYR A 72 3.36 2.82 13.89
CA TYR A 72 2.20 3.18 13.05
C TYR A 72 2.65 3.36 11.61
N ALA A 73 2.20 2.49 10.71
CA ALA A 73 2.61 2.48 9.32
C ALA A 73 1.43 2.23 8.39
N ASP A 74 1.26 3.10 7.41
CA ASP A 74 0.33 2.87 6.32
C ASP A 74 1.02 2.08 5.22
N TYR A 75 0.33 1.07 4.67
CA TYR A 75 0.90 0.21 3.65
C TYR A 75 -0.02 0.04 2.43
N PHE A 76 0.61 0.04 1.27
CA PHE A 76 -0.03 -0.07 -0.03
C PHE A 76 0.55 -1.28 -0.74
N LEU A 77 -0.29 -2.25 -1.04
CA LEU A 77 0.03 -3.45 -1.78
C LEU A 77 -0.47 -3.33 -3.21
N PHE A 78 0.44 -3.46 -4.17
CA PHE A 78 0.12 -3.56 -5.59
C PHE A 78 0.41 -4.97 -6.07
N LEU A 79 -0.64 -5.74 -6.31
CA LEU A 79 -0.54 -7.12 -6.74
C LEU A 79 -0.61 -7.22 -8.26
N GLY A 80 0.55 -7.43 -8.88
CA GLY A 80 0.66 -7.75 -10.29
C GLY A 80 0.24 -9.20 -10.57
N LEU A 81 -1.00 -9.37 -11.00
CA LEU A 81 -1.57 -10.67 -11.39
C LEU A 81 -1.30 -10.97 -12.87
N ARG A 82 -1.40 -12.26 -13.25
CA ARG A 82 -1.31 -12.66 -14.66
C ARG A 82 -2.58 -12.25 -15.40
N ARG A 83 -2.49 -12.26 -16.73
CA ARG A 83 -3.59 -11.83 -17.60
C ARG A 83 -4.87 -12.62 -17.29
N HIS A 84 -5.96 -11.90 -17.05
CA HIS A 84 -7.30 -12.44 -16.70
C HIS A 84 -7.40 -13.13 -15.33
N GLU A 85 -6.36 -13.11 -14.50
CA GLU A 85 -6.47 -13.57 -13.12
C GLU A 85 -7.00 -12.46 -12.20
N LYS A 86 -7.69 -12.90 -11.15
CA LYS A 86 -8.14 -12.10 -9.99
C LYS A 86 -7.87 -12.91 -8.73
N LEU A 87 -7.69 -12.24 -7.60
CA LEU A 87 -7.68 -12.95 -6.33
C LEU A 87 -9.07 -13.55 -6.08
N THR A 88 -9.10 -14.82 -5.68
CA THR A 88 -10.35 -15.38 -5.15
C THR A 88 -10.66 -14.72 -3.80
N PRO A 89 -11.94 -14.62 -3.40
CA PRO A 89 -12.29 -14.03 -2.10
C PRO A 89 -11.59 -14.70 -0.90
N TRP A 90 -11.31 -16.00 -1.01
CA TRP A 90 -10.57 -16.73 0.02
C TRP A 90 -9.08 -16.36 0.01
N ALA A 91 -8.43 -16.33 -1.16
CA ALA A 91 -7.04 -15.94 -1.28
C ALA A 91 -6.80 -14.49 -0.82
N PHE A 92 -7.74 -13.58 -1.14
CA PHE A 92 -7.74 -12.21 -0.64
C PHE A 92 -7.76 -12.17 0.89
N LYS A 93 -8.71 -12.87 1.54
CA LYS A 93 -8.81 -12.88 3.01
C LYS A 93 -7.57 -13.48 3.67
N SER A 94 -7.00 -14.54 3.08
CA SER A 94 -5.77 -15.14 3.59
C SER A 94 -4.60 -14.15 3.49
N LEU A 95 -4.46 -13.45 2.36
CA LEU A 95 -3.43 -12.43 2.18
C LEU A 95 -3.63 -11.22 3.10
N GLU A 96 -4.86 -10.72 3.21
CA GLU A 96 -5.24 -9.64 4.11
C GLU A 96 -4.85 -9.98 5.55
N LYS A 97 -5.20 -11.18 6.02
CA LYS A 97 -4.85 -11.66 7.36
C LYS A 97 -3.34 -11.73 7.55
N ALA A 98 -2.62 -12.41 6.63
CA ALA A 98 -1.18 -12.58 6.71
C ALA A 98 -0.44 -11.23 6.77
N VAL A 99 -0.88 -10.25 5.98
CA VAL A 99 -0.25 -8.92 5.97
C VAL A 99 -0.63 -8.12 7.21
N THR A 100 -1.93 -8.01 7.52
CA THR A 100 -2.42 -7.19 8.64
C THR A 100 -1.87 -7.64 9.99
N GLU A 101 -1.68 -8.94 10.20
CA GLU A 101 -1.11 -9.49 11.44
C GLU A 101 0.36 -9.12 11.65
N CYS A 102 1.08 -8.77 10.58
CA CYS A 102 2.49 -8.38 10.68
C CYS A 102 2.67 -6.94 11.16
N PHE A 103 1.71 -6.04 10.91
CA PHE A 103 1.79 -4.61 11.28
C PHE A 103 1.22 -4.35 12.66
N GLU A 104 1.97 -3.65 13.52
CA GLU A 104 1.51 -3.32 14.87
C GLU A 104 0.26 -2.43 14.86
N LYS A 105 0.28 -1.36 14.05
CA LYS A 105 -0.84 -0.44 13.81
C LYS A 105 -0.71 0.20 12.42
N GLY A 106 -1.83 0.35 11.71
CA GLY A 106 -1.78 0.96 10.38
C GLY A 106 -3.05 0.78 9.57
N GLN A 107 -3.11 1.44 8.41
CA GLN A 107 -4.12 1.20 7.38
C GLN A 107 -3.48 0.55 6.14
N GLY A 108 -4.24 -0.37 5.53
CA GLY A 108 -3.80 -1.14 4.37
C GLY A 108 -4.68 -0.89 3.15
N TRP A 109 -4.06 -0.74 1.99
CA TRP A 109 -4.76 -0.70 0.70
C TRP A 109 -4.21 -1.78 -0.24
N LEU A 110 -5.10 -2.52 -0.90
CA LEU A 110 -4.73 -3.49 -1.94
C LEU A 110 -5.23 -3.04 -3.31
N TYR A 111 -4.32 -3.04 -4.28
CA TYR A 111 -4.60 -2.75 -5.67
C TYR A 111 -4.26 -3.98 -6.51
N GLU A 112 -5.25 -4.52 -7.23
CA GLU A 112 -5.03 -5.56 -8.23
C GLU A 112 -4.59 -4.93 -9.54
N VAL A 113 -3.38 -5.25 -9.97
CA VAL A 113 -2.71 -4.69 -11.15
C VAL A 113 -2.65 -5.76 -12.22
N ASN A 114 -3.67 -5.84 -13.07
CA ASN A 114 -3.66 -6.81 -14.18
C ASN A 114 -2.88 -6.25 -15.39
N HIS A 115 -1.60 -6.62 -15.49
CA HIS A 115 -0.79 -6.28 -16.65
C HIS A 115 -0.88 -7.38 -17.72
N ARG A 116 -1.23 -7.00 -18.96
CA ARG A 116 -1.31 -7.92 -20.12
C ARG A 116 -0.05 -8.76 -20.38
N TYR A 117 1.12 -8.31 -19.90
CA TYR A 117 2.42 -8.92 -20.16
C TYR A 117 3.05 -9.56 -18.91
N CYS A 118 2.37 -9.57 -17.77
CA CYS A 118 2.89 -10.24 -16.57
C CYS A 118 2.60 -11.74 -16.65
N PHE A 119 3.66 -12.52 -16.80
CA PHE A 119 3.63 -13.99 -16.76
C PHE A 119 3.97 -14.55 -15.37
N ARG A 120 4.29 -13.66 -14.44
CA ARG A 120 4.74 -13.97 -13.08
C ARG A 120 4.06 -13.04 -12.11
N LEU A 121 3.79 -13.54 -10.92
CA LEU A 121 3.27 -12.72 -9.83
C LEU A 121 4.31 -11.71 -9.38
N THR A 122 3.84 -10.50 -9.10
CA THR A 122 4.66 -9.46 -8.48
C THR A 122 3.88 -8.79 -7.36
N ILE A 123 4.51 -8.57 -6.22
CA ILE A 123 3.94 -7.73 -5.16
C ILE A 123 4.83 -6.50 -5.06
N ARG A 124 4.22 -5.31 -5.06
CA ARG A 124 4.91 -4.09 -4.62
C ARG A 124 4.31 -3.68 -3.30
N LEU A 125 5.13 -3.63 -2.27
CA LEU A 125 4.74 -3.17 -0.95
C LEU A 125 5.36 -1.79 -0.74
N VAL A 126 4.52 -0.79 -0.57
CA VAL A 126 4.93 0.57 -0.19
C VAL A 126 4.50 0.77 1.25
N ILE A 127 5.44 1.18 2.10
CA ILE A 127 5.20 1.46 3.51
C ILE A 127 5.54 2.94 3.73
N SER A 128 4.66 3.63 4.44
CA SER A 128 4.83 5.02 4.84
C SER A 128 4.57 5.14 6.34
N LYS A 129 5.64 5.38 7.10
CA LYS A 129 5.52 5.75 8.51
C LYS A 129 5.26 7.25 8.60
N GLN A 130 4.23 7.60 9.36
CA GLN A 130 3.80 8.98 9.57
C GLN A 130 4.03 9.34 11.04
N GLU A 131 4.74 10.42 11.31
CA GLU A 131 4.98 10.91 12.69
C GLU A 131 3.72 11.43 13.41
N ALA A 132 2.61 11.59 12.70
CA ALA A 132 1.51 12.47 13.12
C ALA A 132 0.40 11.84 13.99
N LEU A 133 0.49 10.58 14.44
CA LEU A 133 -0.41 10.08 15.49
C LEU A 133 0.22 10.24 16.87
N GLN A 134 0.35 11.49 17.31
CA GLN A 134 0.59 11.80 18.72
C GLN A 134 -0.69 11.54 19.53
N ARG A 135 -0.59 10.75 20.60
CA ARG A 135 -1.63 10.56 21.61
C ARG A 135 -2.13 11.94 22.10
N LEU A 136 -3.41 12.24 21.89
CA LEU A 136 -4.03 13.53 22.23
C LEU A 136 -3.76 13.92 23.70
N VAL A 137 -3.10 15.06 23.89
CA VAL A 137 -3.04 15.79 25.17
C VAL A 137 -4.04 16.93 25.07
N ARG A 138 -5.00 17.00 26.00
CA ARG A 138 -6.06 18.02 26.05
C ARG A 138 -5.44 19.43 26.15
N ARG A 139 -5.63 20.27 25.14
CA ARG A 139 -5.29 21.70 25.15
C ARG A 139 -6.57 22.53 25.10
N SER A 140 -6.50 23.79 25.53
CA SER A 140 -7.68 24.63 25.76
C SER A 140 -8.23 25.24 24.47
N THR A 141 -9.55 25.46 24.48
CA THR A 141 -10.45 25.73 23.35
C THR A 141 -10.13 26.94 22.46
N SER A 142 -9.28 27.89 22.90
CA SER A 142 -8.98 29.10 22.13
C SER A 142 -7.90 28.90 21.05
N GLU A 143 -7.01 27.93 21.19
CA GLU A 143 -5.95 27.62 20.21
C GLU A 143 -6.42 26.59 19.15
N GLU A 144 -7.44 25.79 19.50
CA GLU A 144 -7.99 24.71 18.67
C GLU A 144 -8.78 25.24 17.46
N GLU A 145 -9.64 26.25 17.64
CA GLU A 145 -10.53 26.73 16.55
C GLU A 145 -9.80 27.30 15.33
N ALA A 146 -8.62 27.90 15.52
CA ALA A 146 -7.82 28.48 14.42
C ALA A 146 -7.02 27.42 13.65
N HIS A 147 -6.62 26.33 14.32
CA HIS A 147 -5.88 25.22 13.72
C HIS A 147 -6.81 24.30 12.92
N TYR A 148 -7.99 23.97 13.46
CA TYR A 148 -8.95 23.08 12.81
C TYR A 148 -9.57 23.65 11.52
N ARG A 149 -9.87 24.96 11.45
CA ARG A 149 -10.35 25.56 10.19
C ARG A 149 -9.34 25.54 9.05
N ARG A 150 -8.03 25.40 9.35
CA ARG A 150 -6.97 25.28 8.35
C ARG A 150 -6.84 23.85 7.84
N GLN A 151 -6.84 22.86 8.75
CA GLN A 151 -6.73 21.45 8.37
C GLN A 151 -8.01 20.85 7.79
N GLU A 152 -9.21 21.28 8.20
CA GLU A 152 -10.47 20.76 7.61
C GLU A 152 -10.61 21.11 6.12
N ARG A 153 -10.03 22.22 5.64
CA ARG A 153 -9.97 22.51 4.19
C ARG A 153 -8.96 21.66 3.43
N GLU A 154 -7.97 21.11 4.12
CA GLU A 154 -6.88 20.34 3.52
C GLU A 154 -7.14 18.82 3.56
N ILE A 155 -7.96 18.33 4.48
CA ILE A 155 -8.16 16.89 4.74
C ILE A 155 -9.56 16.39 4.33
N SER A 156 -10.55 17.27 4.10
CA SER A 156 -11.95 16.88 3.82
C SER A 156 -12.20 16.14 2.48
N HIS A 157 -11.16 15.80 1.70
CA HIS A 157 -11.29 15.01 0.48
C HIS A 157 -10.75 13.57 0.57
N PHE A 158 -10.05 13.18 1.64
CA PHE A 158 -9.39 11.86 1.70
C PHE A 158 -10.19 10.76 2.41
N VAL A 159 -11.21 11.09 3.21
CA VAL A 159 -11.95 10.08 3.97
C VAL A 159 -13.46 10.27 3.81
N SER A 160 -14.09 9.35 3.08
CA SER A 160 -15.48 8.99 3.35
C SER A 160 -15.45 7.66 4.11
N GLN A 161 -16.27 7.58 5.15
CA GLN A 161 -16.18 6.67 6.30
C GLN A 161 -16.58 5.20 6.03
N ASP A 162 -16.83 4.80 4.78
CA ASP A 162 -17.24 3.44 4.40
C ASP A 162 -16.22 2.69 3.53
N LYS A 163 -15.00 3.20 3.37
CA LYS A 163 -14.05 2.74 2.34
C LYS A 163 -13.23 1.51 2.72
N VAL A 164 -13.71 0.32 2.37
CA VAL A 164 -12.82 -0.76 1.89
C VAL A 164 -12.70 -0.55 0.37
N CYS A 165 -11.57 -0.01 -0.09
CA CYS A 165 -11.35 0.21 -1.51
C CYS A 165 -10.98 -1.11 -2.21
N TYR A 166 -11.98 -1.87 -2.67
CA TYR A 166 -11.79 -2.87 -3.73
C TYR A 166 -11.83 -2.17 -5.09
N ASN A 167 -10.71 -1.62 -5.55
CA ASN A 167 -10.59 -1.17 -6.94
C ASN A 167 -10.28 -2.38 -7.84
N THR A 168 -11.28 -3.23 -8.10
CA THR A 168 -11.26 -4.07 -9.30
C THR A 168 -11.49 -3.17 -10.50
N ILE A 169 -10.42 -2.80 -11.23
CA ILE A 169 -10.54 -2.18 -12.55
C ILE A 169 -10.99 -3.28 -13.52
N ASP A 170 -12.30 -3.53 -13.57
CA ASP A 170 -12.89 -4.30 -14.67
C ASP A 170 -13.00 -3.42 -15.91
N LEU A 171 -12.03 -3.56 -16.80
CA LEU A 171 -12.03 -2.97 -18.14
C LEU A 171 -12.85 -3.84 -19.10
N TYR A 172 -14.17 -3.85 -18.94
CA TYR A 172 -15.10 -4.28 -19.99
C TYR A 172 -16.40 -3.46 -19.94
N ALA A 173 -16.38 -2.32 -20.62
CA ALA A 173 -17.52 -1.73 -21.34
C ALA A 173 -16.96 -0.74 -22.38
#